data_AF-A0A350XFF3-F1
#
_entry.id   AF-A0A350XFF3-F1
#
_cell.length_a   1.000
_cell.length_b   1.000
_cell.length_c   1.000
_cell.angle_alpha   90.00
_cell.angle_beta   90.00
_cell.angle_gamma   90.00
#
_symmetry.space_group_name_H-M   'P 1'
#
loop_
_entity.id
_entity.type
_entity.pdbx_description
1 polymer ?
#
loop_
_entity_poly.entity_id
_entity_poly.type
_entity_poly.pdbx_seq_one_letter_code
_entity_poly.pdbx_strand_id
1 'polypeptide(L)'
;MQSLNLSQVQFTNQSDVVNPGTEIFNPKFFYVDTFKGNDQIIGTGNLTGDFALSAFVASAANGGTAIANANLSGKATLAVDAMKNEGTIYTNDGNDIVKGSATAKIAATAATMSQVIAIANSANASAIASAFANLNIKATAEGIDNSGGWINSGKGSDTIEGNLIGSVAAVAMATADASAIVDAICKAPMSEGLTAFAYAIATSLAQATISATAIKNAGGIITCDKGKDTISASATSSAGAFAGVYGSSFASATPENQALAMAVANASAKAYDQAIAIDNKWGVIVTGTGDDTIEATAKASNKAIAIDNVTGSITTGDGKDTIIAQATGANSYGIVGGFVDMGKGDDRLLASNFAGGVTIQMGEGKDFVQGFGNATVDGGKESDILSLGSYNRNSFKITFGANNGANFQLDGITMTTTGFEQFQFAGGVTYTYNQLIAA
;
A
#
# COMPACT_ATOMS: atom_id res chain seq x y z
N MET A 1 -22.06 -9.81 6.69
CA MET A 1 -21.95 -10.38 8.04
C MET A 1 -21.85 -9.22 9.01
N GLN A 2 -22.45 -9.31 10.18
CA GLN A 2 -22.36 -8.26 11.19
C GLN A 2 -21.04 -8.45 11.96
N SER A 3 -20.27 -7.37 12.13
CA SER A 3 -19.06 -7.40 12.95
C SER A 3 -19.39 -7.76 14.40
N LEU A 4 -18.51 -8.51 15.06
CA LEU A 4 -18.64 -8.80 16.49
C LEU A 4 -18.19 -7.57 17.29
N ASN A 5 -19.07 -7.06 18.14
CA ASN A 5 -18.74 -5.96 19.05
C ASN A 5 -18.13 -6.52 20.35
N LEU A 6 -16.85 -6.23 20.64
CA LEU A 6 -16.18 -6.75 21.84
C LEU A 6 -16.80 -6.28 23.15
N SER A 7 -17.54 -5.16 23.17
CA SER A 7 -18.28 -4.73 24.37
C SER A 7 -19.38 -5.71 24.81
N GLN A 8 -19.72 -6.69 23.97
CA GLN A 8 -20.71 -7.73 24.25
C GLN A 8 -20.07 -9.06 24.66
N VAL A 9 -18.74 -9.16 24.64
CA VAL A 9 -18.00 -10.37 24.98
C VAL A 9 -17.57 -10.31 26.44
N GLN A 10 -17.73 -11.42 27.14
CA GLN A 10 -17.29 -11.57 28.52
C GLN A 10 -16.15 -12.57 28.59
N PHE A 11 -14.99 -12.11 29.05
CA PHE A 11 -13.83 -12.94 29.34
C PHE A 11 -13.87 -13.45 30.78
N THR A 12 -13.07 -14.47 31.06
CA THR A 12 -12.98 -15.21 32.32
C THR A 12 -11.53 -15.23 32.81
N ASN A 13 -11.26 -15.89 33.94
CA ASN A 13 -9.88 -16.08 34.42
C ASN A 13 -9.24 -17.38 33.85
N GLN A 14 -9.74 -17.86 32.70
CA GLN A 14 -9.23 -19.02 31.97
C GLN A 14 -8.93 -18.56 30.55
N SER A 15 -8.15 -19.35 29.80
CA SER A 15 -7.95 -19.12 28.37
C SER A 15 -9.27 -19.03 27.61
N ASP A 16 -9.55 -17.85 27.07
CA ASP A 16 -10.71 -17.56 26.24
C ASP A 16 -10.31 -17.34 24.77
N VAL A 17 -11.18 -17.74 23.85
CA VAL A 17 -10.95 -17.58 22.40
C VAL A 17 -12.13 -16.89 21.75
N VAL A 18 -11.89 -15.69 21.25
CA VAL A 18 -12.82 -14.88 20.47
C VAL A 18 -12.38 -14.91 19.01
N ASN A 19 -12.98 -15.80 18.23
CA ASN A 19 -12.73 -15.92 16.80
C ASN A 19 -14.04 -16.14 16.04
N PRO A 20 -14.78 -15.06 15.71
CA PRO A 20 -16.06 -15.17 15.03
C PRO A 20 -15.92 -15.49 13.52
N GLY A 21 -14.69 -15.60 12.99
CA GLY A 21 -14.44 -15.74 11.56
C GLY A 21 -14.84 -14.52 10.72
N THR A 22 -15.09 -13.38 11.37
CA THR A 22 -15.48 -12.11 10.76
C THR A 22 -14.81 -10.94 11.48
N GLU A 23 -15.17 -9.71 11.10
CA GLU A 23 -14.59 -8.49 11.64
C GLU A 23 -14.93 -8.33 13.13
N ILE A 24 -13.97 -7.84 13.89
CA ILE A 24 -14.13 -7.49 15.30
C ILE A 24 -14.08 -5.98 15.44
N PHE A 25 -14.98 -5.41 16.24
CA PHE A 25 -15.01 -3.99 16.55
C PHE A 25 -15.00 -3.76 18.07
N ASN A 26 -14.05 -2.95 18.55
CA ASN A 26 -14.07 -2.41 19.91
C ASN A 26 -14.40 -0.91 19.85
N PRO A 27 -15.61 -0.49 20.27
CA PRO A 27 -16.02 0.89 20.19
C PRO A 27 -15.21 1.83 21.09
N LYS A 28 -15.17 3.09 20.69
CA LYS A 28 -14.56 4.16 21.49
C LYS A 28 -15.13 4.19 22.91
N PHE A 29 -14.24 4.41 23.89
CA PHE A 29 -14.54 4.46 25.33
C PHE A 29 -14.95 3.13 25.97
N PHE A 30 -14.87 2.01 25.24
CA PHE A 30 -15.05 0.69 25.84
C PHE A 30 -13.72 0.09 26.25
N TYR A 31 -13.79 -0.70 27.31
CA TYR A 31 -12.68 -1.36 27.95
C TYR A 31 -12.92 -2.86 27.85
N VAL A 32 -12.01 -3.55 27.17
CA VAL A 32 -11.97 -5.01 27.07
C VAL A 32 -10.82 -5.49 27.93
N ASP A 33 -11.09 -6.45 28.80
CA ASP A 33 -10.15 -7.02 29.75
C ASP A 33 -10.30 -8.54 29.70
N THR A 34 -9.24 -9.23 29.28
CA THR A 34 -9.24 -10.69 29.17
C THR A 34 -8.86 -11.40 30.47
N PHE A 35 -8.49 -10.63 31.51
CA PHE A 35 -8.10 -11.08 32.84
C PHE A 35 -6.85 -11.97 32.91
N LYS A 36 -7.02 -13.29 32.80
CA LYS A 36 -5.95 -14.26 33.01
C LYS A 36 -6.16 -15.44 32.09
N GLY A 37 -5.07 -16.02 31.66
CA GLY A 37 -5.09 -17.18 30.79
C GLY A 37 -4.31 -16.86 29.54
N ASN A 38 -4.25 -17.80 28.60
CA ASN A 38 -3.72 -17.50 27.27
C ASN A 38 -4.92 -17.19 26.37
N ASP A 39 -5.25 -15.91 26.26
CA ASP A 39 -6.45 -15.41 25.58
C ASP A 39 -6.18 -15.09 24.12
N GLN A 40 -7.21 -15.20 23.28
CA GLN A 40 -7.08 -14.96 21.85
C GLN A 40 -8.24 -14.10 21.35
N ILE A 41 -7.91 -12.97 20.70
CA ILE A 41 -8.84 -12.11 20.00
C ILE A 41 -8.45 -12.10 18.53
N ILE A 42 -9.22 -12.79 17.69
CA ILE A 42 -8.88 -13.04 16.28
C ILE A 42 -9.97 -12.50 15.37
N GLY A 43 -9.68 -11.40 14.69
CA GLY A 43 -10.54 -10.78 13.69
C GLY A 43 -10.17 -11.21 12.27
N THR A 44 -11.17 -11.39 11.40
CA THR A 44 -10.97 -11.69 9.97
C THR A 44 -11.82 -10.78 9.07
N GLY A 45 -11.17 -10.03 8.18
CA GLY A 45 -11.82 -9.12 7.24
C GLY A 45 -11.70 -9.62 5.80
N ASN A 46 -12.78 -9.59 5.02
CA ASN A 46 -12.75 -9.97 3.61
C ASN A 46 -13.53 -8.99 2.74
N LEU A 47 -12.86 -8.40 1.76
CA LEU A 47 -13.44 -7.53 0.76
C LEU A 47 -13.12 -8.07 -0.63
N THR A 48 -14.14 -8.46 -1.37
CA THR A 48 -14.01 -8.82 -2.79
C THR A 48 -15.07 -8.05 -3.57
N GLY A 49 -14.66 -7.41 -4.66
CA GLY A 49 -15.59 -6.62 -5.46
C GLY A 49 -15.10 -6.38 -6.87
N ASP A 50 -15.98 -6.66 -7.83
CA ASP A 50 -15.77 -6.36 -9.24
C ASP A 50 -16.70 -5.21 -9.64
N PHE A 51 -16.12 -4.07 -9.99
CA PHE A 51 -16.84 -2.87 -10.39
C PHE A 51 -16.71 -2.69 -11.89
N ALA A 52 -17.85 -2.62 -12.59
CA ALA A 52 -17.89 -2.44 -14.02
C ALA A 52 -18.74 -1.23 -14.41
N LEU A 53 -18.25 -0.44 -15.36
CA LEU A 53 -18.97 0.66 -15.97
C LEU A 53 -18.84 0.57 -17.49
N SER A 54 -19.97 0.57 -18.19
CA SER A 54 -20.00 0.46 -19.64
C SER A 54 -20.82 1.58 -20.25
N ALA A 55 -20.23 2.39 -21.14
CA ALA A 55 -20.96 3.38 -21.94
C ALA A 55 -21.10 2.90 -23.39
N PHE A 56 -22.34 2.83 -23.88
CA PHE A 56 -22.63 2.51 -25.27
C PHE A 56 -23.37 3.67 -25.93
N VAL A 57 -22.90 4.06 -27.11
CA VAL A 57 -23.57 5.03 -27.96
C VAL A 57 -23.66 4.49 -29.37
N ALA A 58 -24.86 4.53 -29.92
CA ALA A 58 -25.11 4.38 -31.35
C ALA A 58 -25.85 5.63 -31.85
N SER A 59 -25.36 6.25 -32.92
CA SER A 59 -26.11 7.30 -33.63
C SER A 59 -26.92 6.70 -34.79
N ALA A 60 -28.21 7.05 -34.88
CA ALA A 60 -29.07 6.68 -36.00
C ALA A 60 -29.20 7.86 -36.98
N ALA A 61 -28.80 7.66 -38.23
CA ALA A 61 -28.89 8.69 -39.26
C ALA A 61 -30.07 8.42 -40.21
N ASN A 62 -31.18 9.14 -39.99
CA ASN A 62 -32.18 9.36 -41.03
C ASN A 62 -32.37 10.88 -41.20
N GLY A 63 -31.68 11.45 -42.19
CA GLY A 63 -31.97 12.79 -42.73
C GLY A 63 -31.62 14.01 -41.86
N GLY A 64 -30.81 13.88 -40.80
CA GLY A 64 -30.40 15.01 -39.94
C GLY A 64 -28.99 14.86 -39.35
N THR A 65 -28.45 15.96 -38.81
CA THR A 65 -27.17 16.03 -38.06
C THR A 65 -27.32 15.34 -36.70
N ALA A 66 -27.06 14.03 -36.64
CA ALA A 66 -27.20 13.27 -35.40
C ALA A 66 -25.90 13.32 -34.57
N ILE A 67 -25.94 13.98 -33.42
CA ILE A 67 -24.89 13.91 -32.39
C ILE A 67 -25.45 13.09 -31.23
N ALA A 68 -24.84 11.94 -30.96
CA ALA A 68 -25.16 11.08 -29.82
C ALA A 68 -23.97 11.08 -28.84
N ASN A 69 -24.24 11.21 -27.54
CA ASN A 69 -23.20 11.23 -26.52
C ASN A 69 -23.66 10.49 -25.26
N ALA A 70 -22.79 9.66 -24.69
CA ALA A 70 -22.95 9.09 -23.36
C ALA A 70 -21.66 9.32 -22.59
N ASN A 71 -21.81 9.94 -21.42
CA ASN A 71 -20.73 10.18 -20.48
C ASN A 71 -21.12 9.54 -19.15
N LEU A 72 -20.42 8.47 -18.78
CA LEU A 72 -20.61 7.77 -17.53
C LEU A 72 -19.38 7.93 -16.66
N SER A 73 -19.60 8.23 -15.40
CA SER A 73 -18.55 8.24 -14.39
C SER A 73 -19.01 7.48 -13.15
N GLY A 74 -18.11 6.67 -12.60
CA GLY A 74 -18.32 5.88 -11.40
C GLY A 74 -17.17 6.09 -10.42
N LYS A 75 -17.51 6.17 -9.14
CA LYS A 75 -16.54 6.22 -8.04
C LYS A 75 -16.98 5.28 -6.93
N ALA A 76 -16.05 4.46 -6.42
CA ALA A 76 -16.29 3.68 -5.21
C ALA A 76 -15.15 3.86 -4.21
N THR A 77 -15.48 3.81 -2.93
CA THR A 77 -14.52 3.77 -1.83
C THR A 77 -14.92 2.63 -0.92
N LEU A 78 -13.99 1.72 -0.68
CA LEU A 78 -14.21 0.49 0.07
C LEU A 78 -13.19 0.42 1.20
N ALA A 79 -13.62 -0.09 2.35
CA ALA A 79 -12.77 -0.31 3.50
C ALA A 79 -13.13 -1.67 4.12
N VAL A 80 -12.13 -2.35 4.67
CA VAL A 80 -12.30 -3.60 5.41
C VAL A 80 -11.25 -3.64 6.51
N ASP A 81 -11.70 -3.91 7.73
CA ASP A 81 -10.83 -3.99 8.90
C ASP A 81 -11.08 -5.36 9.54
N ALA A 82 -10.05 -6.18 9.71
CA ALA A 82 -10.25 -7.47 10.39
C ALA A 82 -10.52 -7.27 11.88
N MET A 83 -9.81 -6.31 12.48
CA MET A 83 -10.07 -5.80 13.81
C MET A 83 -10.00 -4.29 13.78
N LYS A 84 -11.04 -3.62 14.29
CA LYS A 84 -11.06 -2.18 14.49
C LYS A 84 -11.19 -1.85 15.97
N ASN A 85 -10.13 -1.32 16.57
CA ASN A 85 -10.06 -0.92 17.97
C ASN A 85 -10.03 0.61 18.09
N GLU A 86 -11.12 1.20 18.56
CA GLU A 86 -11.20 2.61 18.94
C GLU A 86 -11.22 2.81 20.47
N GLY A 87 -11.35 1.71 21.22
CA GLY A 87 -11.39 1.67 22.68
C GLY A 87 -10.05 1.22 23.27
N THR A 88 -10.13 0.47 24.37
CA THR A 88 -8.97 -0.13 25.02
C THR A 88 -9.13 -1.64 25.15
N ILE A 89 -8.06 -2.37 24.86
CA ILE A 89 -7.94 -3.82 25.04
C ILE A 89 -6.76 -4.08 25.99
N TYR A 90 -7.01 -4.79 27.09
CA TYR A 90 -6.00 -5.31 28.00
C TYR A 90 -6.07 -6.83 27.98
N THR A 91 -4.95 -7.50 27.64
CA THR A 91 -4.89 -8.96 27.74
C THR A 91 -4.32 -9.46 29.08
N ASN A 92 -3.58 -8.60 29.78
CA ASN A 92 -3.13 -8.80 31.16
C ASN A 92 -2.18 -10.00 31.33
N ASP A 93 -2.48 -10.96 32.21
CA ASP A 93 -1.53 -12.04 32.54
C ASP A 93 -1.78 -13.25 31.65
N GLY A 94 -0.81 -13.63 30.81
CA GLY A 94 -1.06 -14.65 29.80
C GLY A 94 0.04 -14.76 28.77
N ASN A 95 -0.04 -15.75 27.90
CA ASN A 95 0.59 -15.64 26.59
C ASN A 95 -0.54 -15.39 25.59
N ASP A 96 -0.87 -14.12 25.43
CA ASP A 96 -2.09 -13.69 24.74
C ASP A 96 -1.84 -13.39 23.27
N ILE A 97 -2.91 -13.44 22.48
CA ILE A 97 -2.86 -13.18 21.04
C ILE A 97 -3.94 -12.19 20.64
N VAL A 98 -3.52 -11.04 20.11
CA VAL A 98 -4.40 -10.09 19.42
C VAL A 98 -4.06 -10.14 17.93
N LYS A 99 -4.94 -10.72 17.12
CA LYS A 99 -4.69 -10.99 15.71
C LYS A 99 -5.75 -10.39 14.80
N GLY A 100 -5.32 -9.69 13.76
CA GLY A 100 -6.17 -9.21 12.68
C GLY A 100 -5.66 -9.70 11.33
N SER A 101 -6.52 -10.41 10.57
CA SER A 101 -6.18 -10.89 9.22
C SER A 101 -7.19 -10.38 8.18
N ALA A 102 -6.75 -9.54 7.25
CA ALA A 102 -7.63 -9.01 6.20
C ALA A 102 -7.20 -9.43 4.79
N THR A 103 -8.18 -9.55 3.89
CA THR A 103 -7.95 -9.74 2.45
C THR A 103 -8.82 -8.78 1.66
N ALA A 104 -8.22 -8.08 0.71
CA ALA A 104 -8.94 -7.22 -0.23
C ALA A 104 -8.56 -7.53 -1.68
N LYS A 105 -9.56 -7.84 -2.52
CA LYS A 105 -9.40 -8.15 -3.95
C LYS A 105 -10.39 -7.35 -4.77
N ILE A 106 -9.91 -6.34 -5.48
CA ILE A 106 -10.78 -5.38 -6.16
C ILE A 106 -10.42 -5.26 -7.64
N ALA A 107 -11.42 -5.32 -8.51
CA ALA A 107 -11.25 -5.03 -9.93
C ALA A 107 -12.13 -3.84 -10.36
N ALA A 108 -11.55 -2.96 -11.17
CA ALA A 108 -12.24 -1.84 -11.81
C ALA A 108 -12.20 -2.02 -13.33
N THR A 109 -13.36 -2.15 -13.98
CA THR A 109 -13.49 -2.29 -15.43
C THR A 109 -14.28 -1.12 -16.01
N ALA A 110 -13.67 -0.34 -16.90
CA ALA A 110 -14.36 0.68 -17.70
C ALA A 110 -14.36 0.25 -19.17
N ALA A 111 -15.53 0.15 -19.78
CA ALA A 111 -15.69 -0.19 -21.18
C ALA A 111 -16.49 0.89 -21.93
N THR A 112 -16.07 1.22 -23.14
CA THR A 112 -16.81 2.10 -24.03
C THR A 112 -16.94 1.51 -25.40
N MET A 113 -18.14 1.63 -25.96
CA MET A 113 -18.41 1.29 -27.34
C MET A 113 -19.14 2.46 -28.00
N SER A 114 -18.51 3.03 -29.01
CA SER A 114 -19.10 4.07 -29.84
C SER A 114 -19.26 3.55 -31.26
N GLN A 115 -20.51 3.49 -31.71
CA GLN A 115 -20.86 3.05 -33.04
C GLN A 115 -21.54 4.20 -33.78
N VAL A 116 -21.10 4.46 -35.01
CA VAL A 116 -21.72 5.48 -35.86
C VAL A 116 -22.24 4.85 -37.13
N ILE A 117 -23.51 5.14 -37.43
CA ILE A 117 -24.17 4.75 -38.67
C ILE A 117 -24.61 6.04 -39.37
N ALA A 118 -23.91 6.44 -40.43
CA ALA A 118 -24.32 7.54 -41.31
C ALA A 118 -24.94 6.98 -42.59
N ILE A 119 -26.18 7.37 -42.88
CA ILE A 119 -26.89 7.02 -44.12
C ILE A 119 -27.16 8.32 -44.88
N ALA A 120 -26.54 8.48 -46.05
CA ALA A 120 -26.71 9.66 -46.89
C ALA A 120 -27.72 9.39 -48.02
N ASN A 121 -28.95 9.88 -47.84
CA ASN A 121 -30.02 9.76 -48.83
C ASN A 121 -30.17 11.02 -49.72
N SER A 122 -29.36 12.06 -49.49
CA SER A 122 -29.29 13.34 -50.23
C SER A 122 -27.93 14.01 -50.02
N ALA A 123 -27.63 15.10 -50.74
CA ALA A 123 -26.30 15.73 -50.92
C ALA A 123 -25.32 15.75 -49.72
N ASN A 124 -25.78 15.87 -48.46
CA ASN A 124 -24.90 15.85 -47.28
C ASN A 124 -25.48 15.05 -46.09
N ALA A 125 -24.65 14.28 -45.38
CA ALA A 125 -24.98 13.64 -44.10
C ALA A 125 -23.84 13.78 -43.08
N SER A 126 -24.15 13.96 -41.79
CA SER A 126 -23.16 14.00 -40.70
C SER A 126 -23.70 13.28 -39.47
N ALA A 127 -22.91 12.33 -38.92
CA ALA A 127 -23.24 11.63 -37.69
C ALA A 127 -22.03 11.53 -36.75
N ILE A 128 -22.20 11.89 -35.48
CA ILE A 128 -21.16 11.82 -34.46
C ILE A 128 -21.69 10.98 -33.30
N ALA A 129 -20.94 9.97 -32.87
CA ALA A 129 -21.20 9.26 -31.62
C ALA A 129 -19.97 9.38 -30.70
N SER A 130 -20.20 9.74 -29.45
CA SER A 130 -19.16 9.84 -28.43
C SER A 130 -19.55 9.02 -27.20
N ALA A 131 -18.79 7.98 -26.90
CA ALA A 131 -18.94 7.20 -25.68
C ALA A 131 -17.76 7.46 -24.74
N PHE A 132 -18.04 7.83 -23.50
CA PHE A 132 -17.05 8.04 -22.45
C PHE A 132 -17.44 7.27 -21.19
N ALA A 133 -16.51 6.47 -20.66
CA ALA A 133 -16.65 5.80 -19.37
C ALA A 133 -15.41 6.05 -18.52
N ASN A 134 -15.62 6.48 -17.29
CA ASN A 134 -14.57 6.70 -16.30
C ASN A 134 -14.92 6.01 -14.99
N LEU A 135 -14.08 5.07 -14.54
CA LEU A 135 -14.26 4.37 -13.28
C LEU A 135 -13.04 4.58 -12.37
N ASN A 136 -13.28 5.06 -11.15
CA ASN A 136 -12.23 5.25 -10.15
C ASN A 136 -12.58 4.50 -8.85
N ILE A 137 -11.80 3.48 -8.52
CA ILE A 137 -11.98 2.68 -7.32
C ILE A 137 -10.82 2.89 -6.34
N LYS A 138 -11.15 3.18 -5.09
CA LYS A 138 -10.20 3.22 -3.98
C LYS A 138 -10.59 2.18 -2.93
N ALA A 139 -9.64 1.34 -2.54
CA ALA A 139 -9.81 0.36 -1.49
C ALA A 139 -8.77 0.58 -0.38
N THR A 140 -9.21 0.41 0.86
CA THR A 140 -8.35 0.31 2.04
C THR A 140 -8.62 -1.04 2.69
N ALA A 141 -7.57 -1.70 3.16
CA ALA A 141 -7.69 -2.96 3.89
C ALA A 141 -6.71 -2.96 5.06
N GLU A 142 -7.21 -3.31 6.23
CA GLU A 142 -6.47 -3.19 7.49
C GLU A 142 -6.56 -4.50 8.27
N GLY A 143 -5.43 -5.05 8.70
CA GLY A 143 -5.41 -6.23 9.58
C GLY A 143 -5.94 -5.83 10.96
N ILE A 144 -5.20 -4.97 11.65
CA ILE A 144 -5.61 -4.31 12.89
C ILE A 144 -5.61 -2.80 12.67
N ASP A 145 -6.77 -2.15 12.78
CA ASP A 145 -6.89 -0.70 12.92
C ASP A 145 -6.97 -0.34 14.41
N ASN A 146 -5.85 0.11 14.98
CA ASN A 146 -5.74 0.64 16.34
C ASN A 146 -5.67 2.18 16.36
N SER A 147 -6.12 2.86 15.31
CA SER A 147 -6.03 4.32 15.24
C SER A 147 -6.79 5.02 16.37
N GLY A 148 -6.04 5.69 17.26
CA GLY A 148 -6.58 6.37 18.44
C GLY A 148 -7.09 5.43 19.54
N GLY A 149 -6.92 4.11 19.37
CA GLY A 149 -7.18 3.09 20.38
C GLY A 149 -5.94 2.77 21.21
N TRP A 150 -6.11 1.86 22.17
CA TRP A 150 -5.02 1.31 22.96
C TRP A 150 -5.13 -0.22 23.03
N ILE A 151 -4.05 -0.91 22.70
CA ILE A 151 -3.85 -2.34 22.98
C ILE A 151 -2.71 -2.44 24.00
N ASN A 152 -2.97 -3.07 25.15
CA ASN A 152 -1.96 -3.45 26.11
C ASN A 152 -1.95 -4.98 26.24
N SER A 153 -0.84 -5.63 25.88
CA SER A 153 -0.74 -7.08 26.00
C SER A 153 -0.47 -7.57 27.44
N GLY A 154 0.00 -6.68 28.32
CA GLY A 154 0.22 -7.02 29.72
C GLY A 154 1.50 -7.82 29.94
N LYS A 155 1.40 -8.87 30.77
CA LYS A 155 2.51 -9.72 31.19
C LYS A 155 2.44 -11.09 30.53
N GLY A 156 3.54 -11.48 29.91
CA GLY A 156 3.89 -12.82 29.50
C GLY A 156 4.57 -12.77 28.15
N SER A 157 4.44 -13.80 27.34
CA SER A 157 4.97 -13.79 25.98
C SER A 157 3.82 -13.61 25.01
N ASP A 158 3.41 -12.37 24.84
CA ASP A 158 2.23 -12.01 24.06
C ASP A 158 2.54 -11.80 22.59
N THR A 159 1.50 -11.83 21.77
CA THR A 159 1.61 -11.61 20.33
C THR A 159 0.53 -10.66 19.83
N ILE A 160 0.96 -9.57 19.18
CA ILE A 160 0.09 -8.70 18.39
C ILE A 160 0.42 -8.92 16.92
N GLU A 161 -0.52 -9.50 16.16
CA GLU A 161 -0.27 -9.96 14.80
C GLU A 161 -1.24 -9.33 13.79
N GLY A 162 -0.71 -8.55 12.84
CA GLY A 162 -1.45 -8.06 11.68
C GLY A 162 -1.01 -8.80 10.41
N ASN A 163 -1.94 -9.39 9.69
CA ASN A 163 -1.68 -9.95 8.36
C ASN A 163 -2.62 -9.39 7.32
N LEU A 164 -2.08 -9.08 6.14
CA LEU A 164 -2.87 -8.50 5.09
C LEU A 164 -2.41 -8.90 3.69
N ILE A 165 -3.38 -9.26 2.86
CA ILE A 165 -3.20 -9.47 1.42
C ILE A 165 -4.15 -8.56 0.64
N GLY A 166 -3.59 -7.60 -0.07
CA GLY A 166 -4.29 -6.69 -0.99
C GLY A 166 -4.00 -7.02 -2.46
N SER A 167 -4.99 -6.85 -3.32
CA SER A 167 -4.79 -6.81 -4.78
C SER A 167 -5.79 -5.90 -5.45
N VAL A 168 -5.33 -5.18 -6.46
CA VAL A 168 -6.18 -4.31 -7.27
C VAL A 168 -5.88 -4.45 -8.76
N ALA A 169 -6.95 -4.48 -9.57
CA ALA A 169 -6.86 -4.50 -11.02
C ALA A 169 -7.64 -3.33 -11.65
N ALA A 170 -7.10 -2.74 -12.72
CA ALA A 170 -7.78 -1.74 -13.54
C ALA A 170 -7.79 -2.18 -15.02
N VAL A 171 -8.97 -2.22 -15.64
CA VAL A 171 -9.17 -2.65 -17.03
C VAL A 171 -9.93 -1.56 -17.78
N ALA A 172 -9.36 -1.03 -18.85
CA ALA A 172 -10.01 -0.06 -19.73
C ALA A 172 -10.12 -0.60 -21.16
N MET A 173 -11.32 -0.61 -21.74
CA MET A 173 -11.55 -1.09 -23.11
C MET A 173 -12.35 -0.08 -23.92
N ALA A 174 -11.75 0.48 -24.98
CA ALA A 174 -12.45 1.41 -25.87
C ALA A 174 -12.59 0.83 -27.27
N THR A 175 -13.82 0.75 -27.76
CA THR A 175 -14.17 0.29 -29.11
C THR A 175 -14.86 1.41 -29.87
N ALA A 176 -14.27 1.86 -30.97
CA ALA A 176 -14.90 2.82 -31.89
C ALA A 176 -15.09 2.16 -33.26
N ASP A 177 -16.34 2.10 -33.71
CA ASP A 177 -16.71 1.52 -35.00
C ASP A 177 -17.43 2.54 -35.88
N ALA A 178 -16.77 2.90 -36.99
CA ALA A 178 -17.33 3.73 -38.04
C ALA A 178 -17.58 2.92 -39.33
N SER A 179 -17.50 1.59 -39.30
CA SER A 179 -17.52 0.75 -40.52
C SER A 179 -18.89 0.70 -41.23
N ALA A 180 -19.99 0.89 -40.50
CA ALA A 180 -21.36 0.83 -41.02
C ALA A 180 -21.68 1.88 -42.11
N ILE A 181 -20.82 2.89 -42.26
CA ILE A 181 -20.90 3.95 -43.27
C ILE A 181 -20.69 3.39 -44.70
N VAL A 182 -19.80 2.41 -44.86
CA VAL A 182 -19.30 1.97 -46.17
C VAL A 182 -20.34 1.15 -46.92
N ASP A 183 -21.11 0.31 -46.23
CA ASP A 183 -22.10 -0.54 -46.90
C ASP A 183 -23.29 0.27 -47.45
N ALA A 184 -23.58 1.44 -46.86
CA ALA A 184 -24.61 2.37 -47.34
C ALA A 184 -24.11 3.28 -48.47
N ILE A 185 -22.87 3.81 -48.38
CA ILE A 185 -22.28 4.67 -49.40
C ILE A 185 -21.84 3.88 -50.64
N CYS A 186 -21.23 2.70 -50.48
CA CYS A 186 -20.79 1.87 -51.60
C CYS A 186 -21.95 1.29 -52.45
N LYS A 187 -23.18 1.30 -51.91
CA LYS A 187 -24.40 0.85 -52.62
C LYS A 187 -25.18 2.00 -53.27
N ALA A 188 -24.84 3.26 -52.99
CA ALA A 188 -25.49 4.42 -53.59
C ALA A 188 -24.73 4.88 -54.86
N PRO A 189 -25.42 5.19 -55.99
CA PRO A 189 -24.76 5.80 -57.13
C PRO A 189 -24.21 7.16 -56.72
N MET A 190 -22.91 7.39 -56.91
CA MET A 190 -22.26 8.68 -56.67
C MET A 190 -22.90 9.75 -57.56
N SER A 191 -23.85 10.52 -57.02
CA SER A 191 -24.20 11.80 -57.64
C SER A 191 -23.05 12.78 -57.39
N GLU A 192 -22.74 13.64 -58.37
CA GLU A 192 -21.87 14.79 -58.12
C GLU A 192 -22.37 15.56 -56.88
N GLY A 193 -21.49 15.70 -55.86
CA GLY A 193 -21.78 16.45 -54.64
C GLY A 193 -22.23 15.66 -53.41
N LEU A 194 -22.25 14.32 -53.42
CA LEU A 194 -22.56 13.52 -52.22
C LEU A 194 -21.40 13.51 -51.21
N THR A 195 -21.61 14.05 -50.00
CA THR A 195 -20.63 14.02 -48.89
C THR A 195 -21.28 13.44 -47.64
N ALA A 196 -20.69 12.39 -47.05
CA ALA A 196 -21.21 11.78 -45.82
C ALA A 196 -20.09 11.65 -44.77
N PHE A 197 -20.19 12.42 -43.69
CA PHE A 197 -19.26 12.43 -42.56
C PHE A 197 -19.75 11.55 -41.42
N ALA A 198 -18.86 10.75 -40.84
CA ALA A 198 -19.13 10.16 -39.55
C ALA A 198 -17.90 10.00 -38.65
N TYR A 199 -18.14 10.25 -37.36
CA TYR A 199 -17.08 10.28 -36.35
C TYR A 199 -17.48 9.53 -35.10
N ALA A 200 -16.86 8.37 -34.88
CA ALA A 200 -17.03 7.55 -33.68
C ALA A 200 -15.87 7.83 -32.71
N ILE A 201 -16.18 8.32 -31.52
CA ILE A 201 -15.22 8.52 -30.42
C ILE A 201 -15.59 7.59 -29.27
N ALA A 202 -14.66 6.75 -28.84
CA ALA A 202 -14.80 5.92 -27.64
C ALA A 202 -13.62 6.18 -26.71
N THR A 203 -13.89 6.57 -25.46
CA THR A 203 -12.83 6.81 -24.46
C THR A 203 -13.15 6.06 -23.18
N SER A 204 -12.23 5.20 -22.73
CA SER A 204 -12.34 4.45 -21.48
C SER A 204 -11.19 4.78 -20.55
N LEU A 205 -11.53 5.15 -19.31
CA LEU A 205 -10.57 5.40 -18.24
C LEU A 205 -10.91 4.51 -17.04
N ALA A 206 -9.97 3.67 -16.63
CA ALA A 206 -10.07 2.87 -15.42
C ALA A 206 -8.92 3.21 -14.48
N GLN A 207 -9.24 3.60 -13.25
CA GLN A 207 -8.27 3.80 -12.20
C GLN A 207 -8.65 2.96 -10.99
N ALA A 208 -7.68 2.26 -10.44
CA ALA A 208 -7.87 1.48 -9.23
C ALA A 208 -6.68 1.67 -8.29
N THR A 209 -6.96 1.84 -7.00
CA THR A 209 -5.93 2.05 -5.98
C THR A 209 -6.25 1.25 -4.74
N ILE A 210 -5.25 0.58 -4.17
CA ILE A 210 -5.37 -0.11 -2.89
C ILE A 210 -4.28 0.33 -1.91
N SER A 211 -4.68 0.61 -0.67
CA SER A 211 -3.76 0.76 0.47
C SER A 211 -3.97 -0.42 1.40
N ALA A 212 -2.90 -1.15 1.66
CA ALA A 212 -2.91 -2.34 2.45
C ALA A 212 -2.04 -2.13 3.71
N THR A 213 -2.66 -2.04 4.90
CA THR A 213 -1.94 -1.86 6.17
C THR A 213 -2.14 -3.05 7.12
N ALA A 214 -1.08 -3.72 7.56
CA ALA A 214 -1.23 -4.90 8.43
C ALA A 214 -1.59 -4.53 9.88
N ILE A 215 -0.83 -3.61 10.49
CA ILE A 215 -1.15 -2.97 11.77
C ILE A 215 -1.12 -1.47 11.56
N LYS A 216 -2.25 -0.80 11.81
CA LYS A 216 -2.37 0.65 11.76
C LYS A 216 -2.52 1.17 13.17
N ASN A 217 -1.43 1.67 13.73
CA ASN A 217 -1.36 2.30 15.03
C ASN A 217 -1.31 3.84 14.93
N ALA A 218 -1.90 4.41 13.88
CA ALA A 218 -1.76 5.85 13.64
C ALA A 218 -2.48 6.65 14.73
N GLY A 219 -1.73 7.40 15.54
CA GLY A 219 -2.22 8.09 16.75
C GLY A 219 -2.69 7.16 17.87
N GLY A 220 -2.46 5.85 17.74
CA GLY A 220 -2.81 4.84 18.74
C GLY A 220 -1.65 4.52 19.69
N ILE A 221 -1.93 3.65 20.65
CA ILE A 221 -0.95 3.17 21.61
C ILE A 221 -0.95 1.64 21.59
N ILE A 222 0.23 1.05 21.44
CA ILE A 222 0.49 -0.36 21.67
C ILE A 222 1.53 -0.46 22.78
N THR A 223 1.20 -1.18 23.85
CA THR A 223 2.14 -1.45 24.94
C THR A 223 2.19 -2.93 25.23
N CYS A 224 3.38 -3.45 25.47
CA CYS A 224 3.59 -4.71 26.16
C CYS A 224 4.27 -4.35 27.50
N ASP A 225 3.95 -5.05 28.59
CA ASP A 225 4.54 -4.74 29.89
C ASP A 225 5.80 -5.57 30.14
N LYS A 226 5.64 -6.89 30.32
CA LYS A 226 6.76 -7.78 30.66
C LYS A 226 6.66 -9.09 29.92
N GLY A 227 7.81 -9.57 29.47
CA GLY A 227 8.07 -10.94 29.09
C GLY A 227 8.73 -10.96 27.73
N LYS A 228 8.35 -11.88 26.85
CA LYS A 228 8.98 -11.95 25.53
C LYS A 228 7.90 -11.73 24.49
N ASP A 229 7.68 -10.48 24.18
CA ASP A 229 6.54 -10.04 23.39
C ASP A 229 6.90 -9.97 21.91
N THR A 230 5.91 -10.22 21.06
CA THR A 230 6.07 -10.18 19.60
C THR A 230 5.01 -9.30 18.96
N ILE A 231 5.44 -8.25 18.27
CA ILE A 231 4.60 -7.48 17.36
C ILE A 231 4.99 -7.88 15.95
N SER A 232 4.12 -8.61 15.25
CA SER A 232 4.38 -9.10 13.90
C SER A 232 3.39 -8.53 12.90
N ALA A 233 3.88 -7.97 11.80
CA ALA A 233 3.06 -7.35 10.79
C ALA A 233 3.52 -7.71 9.37
N SER A 234 2.62 -8.27 8.57
CA SER A 234 2.90 -8.61 7.17
C SER A 234 1.85 -8.02 6.23
N ALA A 235 2.27 -7.11 5.36
CA ALA A 235 1.41 -6.49 4.35
C ALA A 235 1.93 -6.81 2.94
N THR A 236 1.14 -7.57 2.17
CA THR A 236 1.41 -7.81 0.75
C THR A 236 0.34 -7.16 -0.11
N SER A 237 0.75 -6.40 -1.12
CA SER A 237 -0.14 -5.78 -2.09
C SER A 237 0.33 -6.02 -3.52
N SER A 238 -0.62 -6.02 -4.47
CA SER A 238 -0.32 -6.15 -5.90
C SER A 238 -1.25 -5.26 -6.73
N ALA A 239 -0.74 -4.67 -7.81
CA ALA A 239 -1.50 -3.85 -8.74
C ALA A 239 -1.28 -4.31 -10.19
N GLY A 240 -2.36 -4.42 -10.97
CA GLY A 240 -2.31 -4.75 -12.39
C GLY A 240 -3.20 -3.83 -13.23
N ALA A 241 -2.71 -3.37 -14.38
CA ALA A 241 -3.49 -2.52 -15.29
C ALA A 241 -3.46 -3.05 -16.72
N PHE A 242 -4.61 -3.01 -17.41
CA PHE A 242 -4.73 -3.37 -18.83
C PHE A 242 -5.57 -2.32 -19.57
N ALA A 243 -5.06 -1.84 -20.70
CA ALA A 243 -5.78 -0.94 -21.59
C ALA A 243 -5.81 -1.51 -23.02
N GLY A 244 -7.01 -1.70 -23.57
CA GLY A 244 -7.24 -2.21 -24.92
C GLY A 244 -8.02 -1.22 -25.78
N VAL A 245 -7.54 -1.00 -27.00
CA VAL A 245 -8.17 -0.11 -27.98
C VAL A 245 -8.50 -0.92 -29.23
N TYR A 246 -9.75 -0.86 -29.67
CA TYR A 246 -10.21 -1.48 -30.90
C TYR A 246 -10.86 -0.42 -31.78
N GLY A 247 -10.29 -0.21 -32.97
CA GLY A 247 -10.83 0.71 -33.96
C GLY A 247 -10.96 0.01 -35.31
N SER A 248 -12.09 0.22 -35.98
CA SER A 248 -12.30 -0.20 -37.37
C SER A 248 -12.57 1.03 -38.24
N SER A 249 -11.66 1.27 -39.19
CA SER A 249 -11.85 2.17 -40.33
C SER A 249 -11.46 1.41 -41.60
N PHE A 250 -12.31 1.41 -42.63
CA PHE A 250 -12.06 0.61 -43.84
C PHE A 250 -11.27 1.34 -44.92
N ALA A 251 -10.46 0.53 -45.62
CA ALA A 251 -9.45 0.87 -46.63
C ALA A 251 -9.87 0.56 -48.09
N SER A 252 -11.12 0.13 -48.34
CA SER A 252 -11.58 -0.33 -49.67
C SER A 252 -12.42 0.68 -50.46
N ALA A 253 -12.58 1.91 -49.95
CA ALA A 253 -13.23 3.00 -50.68
C ALA A 253 -12.21 3.73 -51.58
N THR A 254 -12.67 4.43 -52.62
CA THR A 254 -11.81 5.33 -53.41
C THR A 254 -11.21 6.42 -52.50
N PRO A 255 -10.02 6.98 -52.78
CA PRO A 255 -9.41 8.03 -51.94
C PRO A 255 -10.34 9.22 -51.63
N GLU A 256 -11.27 9.54 -52.53
CA GLU A 256 -12.31 10.57 -52.35
C GLU A 256 -13.40 10.18 -51.34
N ASN A 257 -13.71 8.89 -51.21
CA ASN A 257 -14.69 8.33 -50.27
C ASN A 257 -14.06 7.83 -48.95
N GLN A 258 -12.74 7.66 -48.89
CA GLN A 258 -11.99 7.34 -47.66
C GLN A 258 -11.97 8.51 -46.65
N ALA A 259 -12.28 9.72 -47.09
CA ALA A 259 -11.98 10.96 -46.37
C ALA A 259 -12.89 11.28 -45.18
N LEU A 260 -13.93 10.49 -44.88
CA LEU A 260 -15.05 10.99 -44.05
C LEU A 260 -15.46 10.09 -42.88
N ALA A 261 -14.84 8.91 -42.71
CA ALA A 261 -15.09 8.01 -41.59
C ALA A 261 -13.88 7.99 -40.64
N MET A 262 -14.04 8.57 -39.46
CA MET A 262 -12.99 8.56 -38.43
C MET A 262 -13.46 7.74 -37.22
N ALA A 263 -12.61 6.82 -36.76
CA ALA A 263 -12.80 6.08 -35.52
C ALA A 263 -11.64 6.40 -34.57
N VAL A 264 -11.95 7.08 -33.47
CA VAL A 264 -10.99 7.42 -32.42
C VAL A 264 -11.37 6.66 -31.16
N ALA A 265 -10.57 5.64 -30.84
CA ALA A 265 -10.69 4.92 -29.59
C ALA A 265 -9.48 5.19 -28.71
N ASN A 266 -9.72 5.47 -27.42
CA ASN A 266 -8.66 5.72 -26.43
C ASN A 266 -8.99 4.97 -25.15
N ALA A 267 -8.08 4.14 -24.66
CA ALA A 267 -8.22 3.42 -23.40
C ALA A 267 -7.00 3.70 -22.52
N SER A 268 -7.24 4.00 -21.25
CA SER A 268 -6.19 4.20 -20.24
C SER A 268 -6.58 3.48 -18.96
N ALA A 269 -5.68 2.64 -18.47
CA ALA A 269 -5.83 1.94 -17.20
C ALA A 269 -4.65 2.26 -16.28
N LYS A 270 -4.93 2.57 -15.02
CA LYS A 270 -3.93 2.80 -13.99
C LYS A 270 -4.29 2.02 -12.73
N ALA A 271 -3.36 1.20 -12.26
CA ALA A 271 -3.48 0.51 -10.98
C ALA A 271 -2.31 0.94 -10.09
N TYR A 272 -2.60 1.22 -8.82
CA TYR A 272 -1.59 1.59 -7.83
C TYR A 272 -1.79 0.79 -6.54
N ASP A 273 -0.71 0.23 -6.00
CA ASP A 273 -0.72 -0.45 -4.71
C ASP A 273 0.25 0.18 -3.70
N GLN A 274 -0.18 0.20 -2.45
CA GLN A 274 0.68 0.51 -1.32
C GLN A 274 0.54 -0.59 -0.28
N ALA A 275 1.66 -1.05 0.27
CA ALA A 275 1.72 -1.92 1.45
C ALA A 275 2.44 -1.21 2.59
N ILE A 276 1.84 -1.21 3.78
CA ILE A 276 2.45 -0.76 5.03
C ILE A 276 2.33 -1.90 6.05
N ALA A 277 3.42 -2.43 6.58
CA ALA A 277 3.30 -3.44 7.62
C ALA A 277 2.83 -2.81 8.93
N ILE A 278 3.55 -1.82 9.45
CA ILE A 278 3.17 -1.05 10.64
C ILE A 278 3.06 0.43 10.28
N ASP A 279 1.87 1.01 10.36
CA ASP A 279 1.65 2.46 10.31
C ASP A 279 1.59 3.02 11.72
N ASN A 280 2.73 3.50 12.24
CA ASN A 280 2.88 4.09 13.57
C ASN A 280 2.94 5.63 13.53
N LYS A 281 2.34 6.26 12.52
CA LYS A 281 2.36 7.73 12.44
C LYS A 281 1.69 8.35 13.65
N TRP A 282 2.37 9.27 14.33
CA TRP A 282 1.90 9.88 15.60
C TRP A 282 1.56 8.86 16.70
N GLY A 283 1.89 7.58 16.50
CA GLY A 283 1.57 6.49 17.42
C GLY A 283 2.71 6.24 18.38
N VAL A 284 2.41 5.40 19.37
CA VAL A 284 3.38 4.93 20.36
C VAL A 284 3.36 3.41 20.39
N ILE A 285 4.55 2.81 20.30
CA ILE A 285 4.77 1.39 20.54
C ILE A 285 5.80 1.27 21.67
N VAL A 286 5.49 0.53 22.73
CA VAL A 286 6.41 0.21 23.83
C VAL A 286 6.36 -1.28 24.10
N THR A 287 7.48 -2.02 24.09
CA THR A 287 7.45 -3.47 24.39
C THR A 287 7.83 -3.82 25.83
N GLY A 288 8.54 -2.92 26.52
CA GLY A 288 8.64 -2.97 27.98
C GLY A 288 9.89 -3.69 28.47
N THR A 289 9.75 -4.86 29.09
CA THR A 289 10.91 -5.61 29.60
C THR A 289 10.90 -7.07 29.15
N GLY A 290 12.08 -7.56 28.75
CA GLY A 290 12.38 -8.91 28.31
C GLY A 290 12.76 -8.92 26.83
N ASP A 291 13.05 -10.09 26.26
CA ASP A 291 13.66 -10.16 24.91
C ASP A 291 12.60 -10.03 23.81
N ASP A 292 12.19 -8.80 23.50
CA ASP A 292 11.04 -8.50 22.65
C ASP A 292 11.39 -8.51 21.15
N THR A 293 10.37 -8.64 20.31
CA THR A 293 10.54 -8.64 18.85
C THR A 293 9.47 -7.83 18.14
N ILE A 294 9.89 -6.89 17.29
CA ILE A 294 9.03 -6.23 16.30
C ILE A 294 9.47 -6.67 14.91
N GLU A 295 8.61 -7.41 14.22
CA GLU A 295 8.86 -7.87 12.86
C GLU A 295 7.84 -7.27 11.89
N ALA A 296 8.32 -6.50 10.92
CA ALA A 296 7.50 -5.80 9.94
C ALA A 296 7.98 -6.12 8.52
N THR A 297 7.12 -6.75 7.73
CA THR A 297 7.40 -7.11 6.33
C THR A 297 6.36 -6.51 5.38
N ALA A 298 6.81 -5.66 4.45
CA ALA A 298 5.94 -5.05 3.45
C ALA A 298 6.38 -5.39 2.02
N LYS A 299 5.43 -5.79 1.18
CA LYS A 299 5.66 -6.09 -0.23
C LYS A 299 4.60 -5.44 -1.10
N ALA A 300 5.00 -4.64 -2.08
CA ALA A 300 4.10 -4.03 -3.05
C ALA A 300 4.78 -3.80 -4.39
N SER A 301 3.99 -3.65 -5.45
CA SER A 301 4.50 -3.36 -6.79
C SER A 301 5.01 -1.92 -6.89
N ASN A 302 4.28 -0.96 -6.32
CA ASN A 302 4.58 0.46 -6.39
C ASN A 302 5.26 1.01 -5.13
N LYS A 303 4.65 0.85 -3.95
CA LYS A 303 5.20 1.42 -2.70
C LYS A 303 5.05 0.48 -1.50
N ALA A 304 6.17 0.14 -0.86
CA ALA A 304 6.21 -0.71 0.33
C ALA A 304 6.90 0.00 1.49
N ILE A 305 6.30 0.01 2.68
CA ILE A 305 6.92 0.52 3.90
C ILE A 305 6.79 -0.54 4.99
N ALA A 306 7.89 -1.01 5.57
CA ALA A 306 7.78 -1.93 6.70
C ALA A 306 7.27 -1.19 7.93
N ILE A 307 7.91 -0.11 8.36
CA ILE A 307 7.47 0.71 9.49
C ILE A 307 7.40 2.18 9.07
N ASP A 308 6.19 2.73 9.03
CA ASP A 308 5.94 4.17 8.83
C ASP A 308 5.79 4.83 10.21
N ASN A 309 6.90 5.32 10.75
CA ASN A 309 7.00 5.87 12.10
C ASN A 309 7.03 7.40 12.08
N VAL A 310 6.53 8.06 11.03
CA VAL A 310 6.63 9.53 10.92
C VAL A 310 5.96 10.18 12.13
N THR A 311 6.75 10.94 12.91
CA THR A 311 6.34 11.57 14.18
C THR A 311 5.82 10.61 15.27
N GLY A 312 5.98 9.30 15.07
CA GLY A 312 5.73 8.27 16.07
C GLY A 312 6.96 7.97 16.92
N SER A 313 6.75 7.13 17.93
CA SER A 313 7.77 6.62 18.84
C SER A 313 7.69 5.11 18.95
N ILE A 314 8.84 4.45 18.96
CA ILE A 314 8.99 3.03 19.25
C ILE A 314 10.05 2.91 20.36
N THR A 315 9.74 2.19 21.44
CA THR A 315 10.66 1.96 22.55
C THR A 315 10.63 0.48 22.94
N THR A 316 11.75 -0.23 22.92
CA THR A 316 11.75 -1.66 23.27
C THR A 316 11.99 -1.90 24.76
N GLY A 317 12.96 -1.20 25.37
CA GLY A 317 13.08 -1.12 26.84
C GLY A 317 14.24 -1.92 27.38
N ASP A 318 14.05 -2.75 28.41
CA ASP A 318 15.15 -3.57 28.95
C ASP A 318 15.06 -5.00 28.40
N GLY A 319 16.06 -5.52 27.70
CA GLY A 319 15.98 -6.83 27.06
C GLY A 319 17.04 -7.05 25.98
N LYS A 320 17.07 -8.22 25.34
CA LYS A 320 17.77 -8.39 24.07
C LYS A 320 16.77 -8.25 22.93
N ASP A 321 16.45 -7.02 22.60
CA ASP A 321 15.34 -6.70 21.73
C ASP A 321 15.73 -6.77 20.25
N THR A 322 14.74 -7.03 19.41
CA THR A 322 14.96 -7.15 17.97
C THR A 322 13.88 -6.41 17.18
N ILE A 323 14.31 -5.49 16.31
CA ILE A 323 13.45 -4.88 15.28
C ILE A 323 13.93 -5.36 13.90
N ILE A 324 13.03 -5.98 13.13
CA ILE A 324 13.25 -6.37 11.74
C ILE A 324 12.24 -5.63 10.86
N ALA A 325 12.73 -4.77 9.97
CA ALA A 325 11.90 -3.93 9.09
C ALA A 325 12.29 -4.10 7.61
N GLN A 326 11.59 -4.98 6.90
CA GLN A 326 11.92 -5.37 5.53
C GLN A 326 10.84 -4.93 4.53
N ALA A 327 11.22 -4.13 3.54
CA ALA A 327 10.31 -3.70 2.48
C ALA A 327 10.84 -4.08 1.09
N THR A 328 9.95 -4.56 0.22
CA THR A 328 10.27 -4.89 -1.19
C THR A 328 9.24 -4.27 -2.14
N GLY A 329 9.73 -3.54 -3.15
CA GLY A 329 8.90 -2.91 -4.17
C GLY A 329 9.69 -1.88 -4.98
N ALA A 330 9.02 -1.15 -5.88
CA ALA A 330 9.68 -0.09 -6.65
C ALA A 330 10.15 1.08 -5.78
N ASN A 331 9.34 1.48 -4.79
CA ASN A 331 9.71 2.44 -3.75
C ASN A 331 9.55 1.78 -2.38
N SER A 332 10.64 1.22 -1.85
CA SER A 332 10.62 0.46 -0.59
C SER A 332 11.40 1.15 0.52
N TYR A 333 10.85 1.12 1.73
CA TYR A 333 11.47 1.68 2.93
C TYR A 333 11.35 0.74 4.12
N GLY A 334 12.45 0.48 4.82
CA GLY A 334 12.46 -0.28 6.07
C GLY A 334 11.76 0.52 7.17
N ILE A 335 12.41 1.59 7.66
CA ILE A 335 11.83 2.48 8.68
C ILE A 335 11.81 3.92 8.15
N VAL A 336 10.67 4.60 8.29
CA VAL A 336 10.48 5.98 7.84
C VAL A 336 10.17 6.91 9.03
N GLY A 337 11.06 7.87 9.27
CA GLY A 337 10.87 8.97 10.22
C GLY A 337 10.72 8.55 11.69
N GLY A 338 10.46 9.54 12.54
CA GLY A 338 10.18 9.33 13.96
C GLY A 338 11.40 8.99 14.81
N PHE A 339 11.10 8.50 16.00
CA PHE A 339 12.08 8.14 17.02
C PHE A 339 11.98 6.64 17.34
N VAL A 340 13.14 5.98 17.46
CA VAL A 340 13.28 4.59 17.87
C VAL A 340 14.33 4.54 18.99
N ASP A 341 13.95 3.98 20.13
CA ASP A 341 14.80 3.77 21.30
C ASP A 341 14.84 2.28 21.64
N MET A 342 16.00 1.67 21.54
CA MET A 342 16.16 0.24 21.84
C MET A 342 16.36 -0.01 23.34
N GLY A 343 16.76 1.00 24.12
CA GLY A 343 16.84 0.92 25.58
C GLY A 343 18.12 0.25 26.10
N LYS A 344 18.00 -0.86 26.84
CA LYS A 344 19.14 -1.57 27.44
C LYS A 344 19.16 -3.03 27.04
N GLY A 345 20.34 -3.49 26.64
CA GLY A 345 20.71 -4.87 26.46
C GLY A 345 21.47 -5.04 25.14
N ASP A 346 21.60 -6.27 24.66
CA ASP A 346 22.32 -6.50 23.39
C ASP A 346 21.31 -6.47 22.23
N ASP A 347 20.96 -5.27 21.78
CA ASP A 347 19.83 -5.03 20.90
C ASP A 347 20.18 -5.13 19.41
N ARG A 348 19.17 -5.43 18.59
CA ARG A 348 19.34 -5.65 17.15
C ARG A 348 18.30 -4.91 16.34
N LEU A 349 18.75 -4.03 15.44
CA LEU A 349 17.90 -3.37 14.46
C LEU A 349 18.34 -3.74 13.04
N LEU A 350 17.47 -4.38 12.27
CA LEU A 350 17.70 -4.79 10.89
C LEU A 350 16.66 -4.18 9.96
N ALA A 351 17.04 -3.13 9.21
CA ALA A 351 16.16 -2.48 8.24
C ALA A 351 16.70 -2.63 6.82
N SER A 352 15.80 -2.78 5.83
CA SER A 352 16.20 -2.75 4.42
C SER A 352 16.85 -1.40 4.05
N ASN A 353 16.34 -0.32 4.62
CA ASN A 353 16.83 1.06 4.48
C ASN A 353 16.10 2.00 5.46
N PHE A 354 16.69 3.17 5.67
CA PHE A 354 16.11 4.24 6.49
C PHE A 354 15.66 5.43 5.62
N ALA A 355 14.59 6.10 6.01
CA ALA A 355 14.14 7.31 5.33
C ALA A 355 13.46 8.29 6.28
N GLY A 356 13.15 9.48 5.77
CA GLY A 356 12.37 10.48 6.52
C GLY A 356 13.10 11.10 7.72
N GLY A 357 14.42 10.91 7.85
CA GLY A 357 15.19 11.47 8.97
C GLY A 357 14.90 10.76 10.29
N VAL A 358 14.73 9.43 10.26
CA VAL A 358 14.54 8.63 11.49
C VAL A 358 15.72 8.84 12.44
N THR A 359 15.40 8.98 13.73
CA THR A 359 16.40 9.03 14.81
C THR A 359 16.35 7.73 15.59
N ILE A 360 17.50 7.08 15.74
CA ILE A 360 17.64 5.78 16.39
C ILE A 360 18.64 5.93 17.54
N GLN A 361 18.26 5.49 18.74
CA GLN A 361 19.12 5.37 19.90
C GLN A 361 19.18 3.90 20.28
N MET A 362 20.38 3.32 20.26
CA MET A 362 20.58 1.92 20.62
C MET A 362 20.69 1.74 22.15
N GLY A 363 21.33 2.69 22.84
CA GLY A 363 21.22 2.80 24.29
C GLY A 363 22.40 2.17 25.03
N GLU A 364 22.18 1.20 25.91
CA GLU A 364 23.25 0.53 26.67
C GLU A 364 23.38 -0.95 26.30
N GLY A 365 24.56 -1.37 25.82
CA GLY A 365 24.90 -2.78 25.63
C GLY A 365 25.69 -2.99 24.34
N LYS A 366 25.75 -4.22 23.83
CA LYS A 366 26.49 -4.50 22.58
C LYS A 366 25.54 -4.59 21.42
N ASP A 367 25.28 -3.44 20.83
CA ASP A 367 24.20 -3.29 19.88
C ASP A 367 24.62 -3.53 18.44
N PHE A 368 23.65 -3.90 17.62
CA PHE A 368 23.83 -4.14 16.20
C PHE A 368 22.76 -3.41 15.39
N VAL A 369 23.21 -2.54 14.48
CA VAL A 369 22.34 -1.86 13.51
C VAL A 369 22.73 -2.24 12.10
N GLN A 370 21.77 -2.66 11.29
CA GLN A 370 21.94 -2.86 9.85
C GLN A 370 20.95 -2.02 9.06
N GLY A 371 21.48 -1.27 8.09
CA GLY A 371 20.70 -0.46 7.15
C GLY A 371 21.45 0.80 6.73
N PHE A 372 21.01 1.44 5.65
CA PHE A 372 21.50 2.75 5.23
C PHE A 372 20.33 3.65 4.81
N GLY A 373 20.48 4.96 4.93
CA GLY A 373 19.47 5.91 4.49
C GLY A 373 19.55 7.26 5.19
N ASN A 374 18.50 8.08 5.03
CA ASN A 374 18.40 9.36 5.72
C ASN A 374 18.01 9.13 7.19
N ALA A 375 19.03 9.04 8.06
CA ALA A 375 18.90 8.70 9.48
C ALA A 375 20.00 9.34 10.34
N THR A 376 19.68 9.53 11.62
CA THR A 376 20.65 9.77 12.70
C THR A 376 20.63 8.56 13.62
N VAL A 377 21.78 7.92 13.83
CA VAL A 377 21.90 6.68 14.61
C VAL A 377 22.97 6.84 15.68
N ASP A 378 22.60 6.67 16.94
CA ASP A 378 23.54 6.66 18.06
C ASP A 378 23.69 5.23 18.60
N GLY A 379 24.91 4.68 18.53
CA GLY A 379 25.24 3.38 19.10
C GLY A 379 25.15 3.37 20.62
N GLY A 380 25.32 4.54 21.27
CA GLY A 380 25.15 4.64 22.71
C GLY A 380 26.41 4.25 23.49
N LYS A 381 26.27 3.32 24.44
CA LYS A 381 27.36 2.91 25.35
C LYS A 381 27.75 1.46 25.09
N GLU A 382 29.04 1.21 25.30
CA GLU A 382 29.76 -0.05 25.15
C GLU A 382 30.36 -0.24 23.76
N SER A 383 30.07 -1.33 23.05
CA SER A 383 30.79 -1.68 21.83
C SER A 383 29.80 -2.06 20.75
N ASP A 384 29.48 -1.10 19.89
CA ASP A 384 28.39 -1.20 18.96
C ASP A 384 28.87 -1.42 17.52
N ILE A 385 28.02 -2.08 16.73
CA ILE A 385 28.32 -2.43 15.34
C ILE A 385 27.30 -1.78 14.41
N LEU A 386 27.79 -0.95 13.49
CA LEU A 386 27.03 -0.50 12.33
C LEU A 386 27.37 -1.37 11.12
N SER A 387 26.37 -2.07 10.58
CA SER A 387 26.49 -2.86 9.35
C SER A 387 25.89 -2.15 8.15
N LEU A 388 26.78 -1.75 7.24
CA LEU A 388 26.50 -1.27 5.89
C LEU A 388 26.78 -2.40 4.87
N GLY A 389 26.55 -3.66 5.25
CA GLY A 389 26.94 -4.87 4.51
C GLY A 389 26.44 -4.97 3.06
N SER A 390 25.45 -4.18 2.67
CA SER A 390 24.99 -4.07 1.27
C SER A 390 25.89 -3.19 0.39
N TYR A 391 26.86 -2.49 0.97
CA TYR A 391 27.67 -1.47 0.31
C TYR A 391 29.16 -1.72 0.53
N ASN A 392 29.96 -1.46 -0.51
CA ASN A 392 31.41 -1.39 -0.36
C ASN A 392 31.78 -0.11 0.38
N ARG A 393 32.85 -0.13 1.18
CA ARG A 393 33.34 1.08 1.86
C ARG A 393 33.55 2.26 0.90
N ASN A 394 34.14 1.99 -0.26
CA ASN A 394 34.46 3.00 -1.28
C ASN A 394 33.23 3.56 -2.02
N SER A 395 32.03 3.03 -1.74
CA SER A 395 30.79 3.62 -2.25
C SER A 395 30.45 4.92 -1.52
N PHE A 396 30.97 5.14 -0.31
CA PHE A 396 30.64 6.30 0.50
C PHE A 396 31.69 7.40 0.42
N LYS A 397 31.23 8.64 0.43
CA LYS A 397 32.02 9.76 0.95
C LYS A 397 31.82 9.79 2.47
N ILE A 398 32.89 9.56 3.23
CA ILE A 398 32.85 9.50 4.69
C ILE A 398 33.52 10.74 5.27
N THR A 399 32.87 11.38 6.24
CA THR A 399 33.47 12.48 7.03
C THR A 399 33.39 12.14 8.50
N PHE A 400 34.48 12.36 9.24
CA PHE A 400 34.60 11.97 10.65
C PHE A 400 34.44 13.16 11.60
N GLY A 401 33.94 12.89 12.80
CA GLY A 401 33.67 13.86 13.86
C GLY A 401 34.11 13.37 15.24
N ALA A 402 33.68 14.09 16.28
CA ALA A 402 33.91 13.70 17.67
C ALA A 402 33.04 12.48 18.08
N ASN A 403 33.37 11.82 19.19
CA ASN A 403 32.59 10.72 19.80
C ASN A 403 32.30 9.55 18.83
N ASN A 404 33.33 9.07 18.13
CA ASN A 404 33.19 8.05 17.09
C ASN A 404 32.15 8.44 16.01
N GLY A 405 32.00 9.74 15.78
CA GLY A 405 31.00 10.29 14.88
C GLY A 405 31.41 10.17 13.41
N ALA A 406 30.51 9.73 12.54
CA ALA A 406 30.73 9.63 11.11
C ALA A 406 29.50 10.06 10.30
N ASN A 407 29.74 10.69 9.16
CA ASN A 407 28.73 10.98 8.15
C ASN A 407 29.02 10.14 6.90
N PHE A 408 28.09 9.26 6.56
CA PHE A 408 28.14 8.43 5.36
C PHE A 408 27.25 9.06 4.30
N GLN A 409 27.84 9.50 3.18
CA GLN A 409 27.12 10.08 2.06
C GLN A 409 27.20 9.19 0.82
N LEU A 410 26.04 8.88 0.24
CA LEU A 410 25.87 8.12 -1.01
C LEU A 410 24.68 8.71 -1.77
N ASP A 411 24.86 9.05 -3.05
CA ASP A 411 23.80 9.55 -3.95
C ASP A 411 22.94 10.70 -3.38
N GLY A 412 23.58 11.61 -2.63
CA GLY A 412 22.91 12.74 -2.00
C GLY A 412 22.14 12.41 -0.71
N ILE A 413 22.11 11.15 -0.30
CA ILE A 413 21.58 10.68 0.98
C ILE A 413 22.70 10.69 2.01
N THR A 414 22.40 11.14 3.23
CA THR A 414 23.35 11.17 4.34
C THR A 414 22.77 10.42 5.54
N MET A 415 23.58 9.51 6.08
CA MET A 415 23.41 8.95 7.41
C MET A 415 24.45 9.57 8.34
N THR A 416 24.00 10.03 9.50
CA THR A 416 24.87 10.52 10.58
C THR A 416 24.88 9.50 11.70
N THR A 417 26.07 9.13 12.17
CA THR A 417 26.24 8.14 13.24
C THR A 417 27.15 8.66 14.34
N THR A 418 26.93 8.19 15.57
CA THR A 418 27.82 8.39 16.74
C THR A 418 27.89 7.10 17.55
N GLY A 419 28.92 6.96 18.41
CA GLY A 419 28.98 5.86 19.38
C GLY A 419 29.14 4.46 18.77
N PHE A 420 29.74 4.32 17.59
CA PHE A 420 30.02 3.00 17.00
C PHE A 420 31.52 2.68 17.01
N GLU A 421 31.89 1.55 17.59
CA GLU A 421 33.28 1.07 17.65
C GLU A 421 33.67 0.32 16.38
N GLN A 422 32.69 -0.33 15.72
CA GLN A 422 32.91 -1.17 14.54
C GLN A 422 31.95 -0.86 13.39
N PHE A 423 32.49 -0.93 12.17
CA PHE A 423 31.78 -0.68 10.92
C PHE A 423 31.99 -1.86 9.97
N GLN A 424 30.91 -2.54 9.63
CA GLN A 424 30.92 -3.68 8.72
C GLN A 424 30.43 -3.26 7.33
N PHE A 425 31.16 -3.64 6.28
CA PHE A 425 30.83 -3.40 4.87
C PHE A 425 30.66 -4.71 4.09
N ALA A 426 30.32 -4.60 2.80
CA ALA A 426 30.17 -5.73 1.91
C ALA A 426 31.36 -6.70 1.94
N GLY A 427 31.07 -7.99 1.80
CA GLY A 427 32.06 -9.07 1.92
C GLY A 427 32.48 -9.38 3.36
N GLY A 428 31.81 -8.80 4.37
CA GLY A 428 32.08 -9.06 5.79
C GLY A 428 33.31 -8.32 6.33
N VAL A 429 33.87 -7.37 5.57
CA VAL A 429 35.02 -6.57 6.00
C VAL A 429 34.58 -5.66 7.14
N THR A 430 35.30 -5.73 8.26
CA THR A 430 35.00 -4.95 9.47
C THR A 430 36.18 -4.03 9.78
N TYR A 431 35.88 -2.77 10.08
CA TYR A 431 36.84 -1.76 10.50
C TYR A 431 36.49 -1.28 11.90
N THR A 432 37.48 -1.12 12.77
CA THR A 432 37.32 -0.23 13.93
C THR A 432 37.23 1.23 13.47
N TYR A 433 36.68 2.12 14.28
CA TYR A 433 36.62 3.56 13.94
C TYR A 433 37.98 4.13 13.49
N ASN A 434 39.07 3.81 14.22
CA ASN A 434 40.42 4.26 13.87
C ASN A 434 40.95 3.64 12.57
N GLN A 435 40.60 2.38 12.27
CA GLN A 435 40.95 1.75 11.00
C GLN A 435 40.17 2.38 9.83
N LEU A 436 38.92 2.76 10.06
CA LEU A 436 38.08 3.37 9.03
C LEU A 436 38.56 4.78 8.64
N ILE A 437 39.13 5.54 9.59
CA ILE A 437 39.80 6.83 9.35
C ILE A 437 41.06 6.67 8.49
N ALA A 438 41.82 5.60 8.73
CA ALA A 438 43.10 5.36 8.07
C ALA A 438 42.97 4.73 6.67
N ALA A 439 41.83 4.11 6.37
CA ALA A 439 41.48 3.54 5.07
C ALA A 439 41.05 4.60 4.06
#